data_AF-A0A7J2KE63-F1
#
_entry.id   AF-A0A7J2KE63-F1
#
_cell.length_a   1.000
_cell.length_b   1.000
_cell.length_c   1.000
_cell.angle_alpha   90.00
_cell.angle_beta   90.00
_cell.angle_gamma   90.00
#
_symmetry.space_group_name_H-M   'P 1'
#
loop_
_entity.id
_entity.type
_entity.pdbx_description
1 polymer ?
#
loop_
_entity_poly.entity_id
_entity_poly.type
_entity_poly.pdbx_seq_one_letter_code
_entity_poly.pdbx_strand_id
1 'polypeptide(L)'
;MLNINIPIDTTFLSEVIYEGVLRYLMHKEDLKEALEYSYGRIPSGTLPLAGNDLSVKKRGRYEIRFPEKLLRILNPSKISDELIRKQIDEKKTVKDLLSKDFVDKIIYSDYVEQARINLKNITIKIEKGNMLIGGRELTAPQILKVDRYTGITSLEDKHTNDTITLRFSTDAALLLLLGIYSSYIIFDRTYIYFLFLSPEEISYILSLPKQETERLLDSYFLIKDKTIEKIKEIVRGLIINELLFLELALSIDLQTLMLREGIDRISMILFKIAKEGNTYKIYEQLPIMIYREPPFYRVLKKYVRDPIKFCENLSRELLPNKPILRALRSFSSKNKFTEADNILRAVQGLYNFIVI
;
A
#
# COMPACT_ATOMS: atom_id res chain seq x y z
N MET A 1 -10.30 -21.49 -10.44
CA MET A 1 -9.81 -21.00 -9.13
C MET A 1 -8.33 -20.68 -9.26
N LEU A 2 -7.96 -19.41 -9.14
CA LEU A 2 -6.56 -18.97 -9.05
C LEU A 2 -6.07 -19.36 -7.66
N ASN A 3 -5.13 -20.30 -7.57
CA ASN A 3 -4.65 -20.79 -6.27
C ASN A 3 -3.20 -20.32 -6.08
N ILE A 4 -3.02 -19.36 -5.18
CA ILE A 4 -1.72 -18.93 -4.67
C ILE A 4 -1.63 -19.55 -3.28
N ASN A 5 -0.60 -20.38 -3.03
CA ASN A 5 -0.43 -21.04 -1.73
C ASN A 5 0.27 -20.08 -0.74
N ILE A 6 -0.39 -18.95 -0.49
CA ILE A 6 0.00 -17.93 0.48
C ILE A 6 -1.26 -17.58 1.27
N PRO A 7 -1.23 -17.56 2.62
CA PRO A 7 -2.40 -17.17 3.39
C PRO A 7 -2.88 -15.77 3.00
N ILE A 8 -4.18 -15.60 2.78
CA ILE A 8 -4.80 -14.28 2.64
C ILE A 8 -5.06 -13.78 4.06
N ASP A 9 -4.16 -12.94 4.57
CA ASP A 9 -4.22 -12.37 5.92
C ASP A 9 -3.86 -10.87 5.92
N THR A 10 -3.96 -10.25 7.09
CA THR A 10 -3.71 -8.81 7.32
C THR A 10 -2.24 -8.45 7.53
N THR A 11 -1.29 -9.35 7.25
CA THR A 11 0.14 -9.00 7.29
C THR A 11 0.49 -8.13 6.10
N PHE A 12 1.38 -7.15 6.27
CA PHE A 12 1.75 -6.26 5.17
C PHE A 12 2.34 -7.03 3.98
N LEU A 13 3.10 -8.11 4.24
CA LEU A 13 3.62 -8.98 3.20
C LEU A 13 2.51 -9.65 2.38
N SER A 14 1.52 -10.27 3.03
CA SER A 14 0.35 -10.88 2.36
C SER A 14 -0.38 -9.86 1.51
N GLU A 15 -0.70 -8.71 2.11
CA GLU A 15 -1.43 -7.62 1.45
C GLU A 15 -0.71 -7.12 0.19
N VAL A 16 0.61 -6.88 0.26
CA VAL A 16 1.41 -6.45 -0.90
C VAL A 16 1.43 -7.51 -2.00
N ILE A 17 1.53 -8.80 -1.66
CA ILE A 17 1.53 -9.87 -2.66
C ILE A 17 0.19 -9.92 -3.39
N TYR A 18 -0.90 -9.97 -2.63
CA TYR A 18 -2.24 -10.08 -3.21
C TYR A 18 -2.63 -8.83 -3.99
N GLU A 19 -2.27 -7.64 -3.52
CA GLU A 19 -2.41 -6.40 -4.25
C GLU A 19 -1.73 -6.45 -5.63
N GLY A 20 -0.48 -6.95 -5.67
CA GLY A 20 0.27 -7.15 -6.91
C GLY A 20 -0.39 -8.16 -7.84
N VAL A 21 -0.89 -9.27 -7.29
CA VAL A 21 -1.62 -10.30 -8.04
C VAL A 21 -2.90 -9.74 -8.64
N LEU A 22 -3.73 -9.07 -7.84
CA LEU A 22 -5.00 -8.52 -8.31
C LEU A 22 -4.77 -7.47 -9.40
N ARG A 23 -3.73 -6.63 -9.27
CA ARG A 23 -3.36 -5.67 -10.30
C ARG A 23 -2.84 -6.35 -11.57
N TYR A 24 -2.05 -7.41 -11.43
CA TYR A 24 -1.59 -8.21 -12.58
C TYR A 24 -2.77 -8.85 -13.33
N LEU A 25 -3.77 -9.36 -12.60
CA LEU A 25 -5.00 -9.93 -13.19
C LEU A 25 -5.87 -8.86 -13.85
N MET A 26 -6.00 -7.68 -13.25
CA MET A 26 -6.77 -6.54 -13.81
C MET A 26 -6.24 -6.16 -15.21
N HIS A 27 -4.92 -6.20 -15.40
CA HIS A 27 -4.27 -5.98 -16.70
C HIS A 27 -4.08 -7.27 -17.50
N LYS A 28 -4.95 -8.26 -17.33
CA LYS A 28 -4.99 -9.50 -18.14
C LYS A 28 -3.64 -10.21 -18.22
N GLU A 29 -2.92 -10.25 -17.10
CA GLU A 29 -1.63 -10.91 -16.98
C GLU A 29 -0.51 -10.25 -17.84
N ASP A 30 -0.68 -8.98 -18.22
CA ASP A 30 0.36 -8.12 -18.79
C ASP A 30 1.09 -7.35 -17.67
N LEU A 31 2.31 -7.80 -17.37
CA LEU A 31 3.10 -7.24 -16.27
C LEU A 31 3.60 -5.83 -16.58
N LYS A 32 3.94 -5.56 -17.84
CA LYS A 32 4.49 -4.26 -18.25
C LYS A 32 3.41 -3.19 -18.13
N GLU A 33 2.23 -3.47 -18.69
CA GLU A 33 1.07 -2.57 -18.59
C GLU A 33 0.70 -2.32 -17.12
N ALA A 34 0.67 -3.38 -16.30
CA ALA A 34 0.34 -3.24 -14.88
C ALA A 34 1.35 -2.35 -14.12
N LEU A 35 2.65 -2.50 -14.39
CA LEU A 35 3.70 -1.69 -13.76
C LEU A 35 3.64 -0.23 -14.25
N GLU A 36 3.50 -0.01 -15.55
CA GLU A 36 3.37 1.33 -16.15
C GLU A 36 2.16 2.07 -15.58
N TYR A 37 0.99 1.40 -15.56
CA TYR A 37 -0.24 1.96 -15.03
C TYR A 37 -0.12 2.28 -13.53
N SER A 38 0.39 1.34 -12.73
CA SER A 38 0.49 1.53 -11.28
C SER A 38 1.50 2.62 -10.92
N TYR A 39 2.66 2.65 -11.58
CA TYR A 39 3.67 3.67 -11.32
C TYR A 39 3.25 5.06 -11.82
N GLY A 40 2.63 5.14 -13.01
CA GLY A 40 2.17 6.41 -13.59
C GLY A 40 1.14 7.15 -12.74
N ARG A 41 0.50 6.44 -11.81
CA ARG A 41 -0.46 7.00 -10.87
C ARG A 41 0.15 7.47 -9.56
N ILE A 42 1.42 7.18 -9.32
CA ILE A 42 2.15 7.72 -8.19
C ILE A 42 2.44 9.21 -8.49
N PRO A 43 1.78 10.14 -7.80
CA PRO A 43 1.71 11.55 -8.19
C PRO A 43 3.05 12.29 -8.01
N SER A 44 3.88 11.78 -7.11
CA SER A 44 5.26 12.15 -6.76
C SER A 44 5.48 11.63 -5.34
N GLY A 45 6.51 10.83 -5.14
CA GLY A 45 6.71 10.13 -3.87
C GLY A 45 8.11 9.58 -3.75
N THR A 46 8.47 9.21 -2.53
CA THR A 46 9.72 8.52 -2.24
C THR A 46 9.43 7.36 -1.32
N LEU A 47 10.05 6.23 -1.59
CA LEU A 47 10.11 5.08 -0.70
C LEU A 47 11.59 4.79 -0.43
N PRO A 48 12.22 5.55 0.48
CA PRO A 48 13.66 5.57 0.62
C PRO A 48 14.16 4.31 1.31
N LEU A 49 14.99 3.52 0.64
CA LEU A 49 15.52 2.24 1.13
C LEU A 49 16.12 2.33 2.53
N ALA A 50 15.88 1.31 3.35
CA ALA A 50 16.55 1.16 4.63
C ALA A 50 18.04 0.86 4.45
N GLY A 51 18.89 1.22 5.43
CA GLY A 51 20.34 1.10 5.29
C GLY A 51 20.82 -0.33 4.96
N ASN A 52 20.11 -1.36 5.42
CA ASN A 52 20.42 -2.76 5.13
C ASN A 52 20.09 -3.18 3.68
N ASP A 53 19.30 -2.39 2.96
CA ASP A 53 18.90 -2.62 1.57
C ASP A 53 19.79 -1.86 0.56
N LEU A 54 20.65 -0.96 1.04
CA LEU A 54 21.58 -0.21 0.19
C LEU A 54 22.79 -1.07 -0.17
N SER A 55 23.10 -1.14 -1.47
CA SER A 55 24.35 -1.72 -1.95
C SER A 55 25.54 -0.87 -1.53
N VAL A 56 26.54 -1.49 -0.88
CA VAL A 56 27.68 -0.77 -0.27
C VAL A 56 28.97 -1.58 -0.36
N LYS A 57 30.10 -0.87 -0.25
CA LYS A 57 31.42 -1.49 -0.04
C LYS A 57 31.78 -1.42 1.43
N LYS A 58 31.91 -2.58 2.08
CA LYS A 58 32.22 -2.70 3.52
C LYS A 58 33.43 -3.61 3.70
N ARG A 59 34.45 -3.12 4.42
CA ARG A 59 35.69 -3.87 4.70
C ARG A 59 36.32 -4.50 3.43
N GLY A 60 36.36 -3.73 2.34
CA GLY A 60 36.94 -4.17 1.07
C GLY A 60 36.06 -5.12 0.24
N ARG A 61 34.87 -5.51 0.72
CA ARG A 61 33.94 -6.38 -0.01
C ARG A 61 32.72 -5.59 -0.49
N TYR A 62 32.27 -5.89 -1.71
CA TYR A 62 31.03 -5.34 -2.26
C TYR A 62 29.85 -6.18 -1.77
N GLU A 63 28.89 -5.53 -1.12
CA GLU A 63 27.62 -6.13 -0.71
C GLU A 63 26.53 -5.62 -1.65
N ILE A 64 26.21 -6.41 -2.68
CA ILE A 64 25.13 -6.11 -3.64
C ILE A 64 23.79 -6.55 -3.02
N ARG A 65 22.89 -5.59 -2.85
CA ARG A 65 21.57 -5.75 -2.22
C ARG A 65 20.45 -5.84 -3.26
N PHE A 66 19.22 -5.83 -2.76
CA PHE A 66 18.01 -6.11 -3.54
C PHE A 66 17.90 -5.32 -4.85
N PRO A 67 17.98 -3.97 -4.87
CA PRO A 67 17.69 -3.21 -6.09
C PRO A 67 18.66 -3.54 -7.22
N GLU A 68 19.97 -3.47 -6.96
CA GLU A 68 20.99 -3.72 -7.97
C GLU A 68 21.01 -5.19 -8.40
N LYS A 69 20.76 -6.12 -7.47
CA LYS A 69 20.69 -7.54 -7.80
C LYS A 69 19.48 -7.87 -8.67
N LEU A 70 18.32 -7.25 -8.41
CA LEU A 70 17.13 -7.40 -9.25
C LEU A 70 17.41 -6.83 -10.64
N LEU A 71 17.90 -5.59 -10.73
CA LEU A 71 18.22 -4.95 -12.01
C LEU A 71 19.18 -5.78 -12.88
N ARG A 72 20.19 -6.40 -12.26
CA ARG A 72 21.11 -7.33 -12.93
C ARG A 72 20.42 -8.56 -13.50
N ILE A 73 19.49 -9.15 -12.75
CA ILE A 73 18.73 -10.33 -13.21
C ILE A 73 17.80 -9.96 -14.36
N LEU A 74 17.17 -8.79 -14.28
CA LEU A 74 16.23 -8.31 -15.30
C LEU A 74 16.92 -7.84 -16.60
N ASN A 75 18.14 -7.32 -16.49
CA ASN A 75 18.90 -6.75 -17.61
C ASN A 75 20.35 -7.27 -17.67
N PRO A 76 20.58 -8.59 -17.81
CA PRO A 76 21.93 -9.15 -17.76
C PRO A 76 22.84 -8.65 -18.89
N SER A 77 22.25 -8.23 -20.01
CA SER A 77 22.93 -7.63 -21.17
C SER A 77 23.46 -6.21 -20.92
N LYS A 78 22.78 -5.44 -20.05
CA LYS A 78 23.06 -4.01 -19.80
C LYS A 78 23.72 -3.75 -18.46
N ILE A 79 23.53 -4.64 -17.47
CA ILE A 79 23.93 -4.44 -16.08
C ILE A 79 24.87 -5.57 -15.65
N SER A 80 26.16 -5.26 -15.57
CA SER A 80 27.21 -6.18 -15.12
C SER A 80 27.62 -5.94 -13.66
N ASP A 81 28.30 -6.92 -13.05
CA ASP A 81 28.85 -6.78 -11.70
C ASP A 81 29.89 -5.66 -11.60
N GLU A 82 30.67 -5.43 -12.66
CA GLU A 82 31.63 -4.33 -12.73
C GLU A 82 30.93 -2.97 -12.71
N LEU A 83 29.84 -2.84 -13.47
CA LEU A 83 29.03 -1.62 -13.48
C LEU A 83 28.43 -1.34 -12.09
N ILE A 84 27.88 -2.36 -11.43
CA ILE A 84 27.33 -2.21 -10.07
C ILE A 84 28.43 -1.80 -9.09
N ARG A 85 29.61 -2.44 -9.14
CA ARG A 85 30.74 -2.08 -8.26
C ARG A 85 31.18 -0.63 -8.46
N LYS A 86 31.27 -0.17 -9.72
CA LYS A 86 31.55 1.23 -10.06
C LYS A 86 30.47 2.17 -9.48
N GLN A 87 29.19 1.83 -9.62
CA GLN A 87 28.09 2.62 -9.05
C GLN A 87 28.15 2.69 -7.53
N ILE A 88 28.56 1.59 -6.86
CA ILE A 88 28.79 1.56 -5.41
C ILE A 88 29.92 2.52 -5.02
N ASP A 89 31.07 2.44 -5.70
CA ASP A 89 32.22 3.31 -5.43
C ASP A 89 31.88 4.80 -5.69
N GLU A 90 31.09 5.09 -6.72
CA GLU A 90 30.60 6.44 -7.07
C GLU A 90 29.39 6.91 -6.23
N LYS A 91 28.87 6.08 -5.31
CA LYS A 91 27.66 6.36 -4.50
C LYS A 91 26.40 6.67 -5.32
N LYS A 92 26.31 6.11 -6.53
CA LYS A 92 25.19 6.22 -7.49
C LYS A 92 24.29 4.98 -7.49
N THR A 93 24.23 4.26 -6.38
CA THR A 93 23.32 3.13 -6.17
C THR A 93 21.87 3.61 -6.02
N VAL A 94 20.93 2.69 -6.20
CA VAL A 94 19.50 2.95 -5.97
C VAL A 94 19.30 3.21 -4.49
N LYS A 95 18.61 4.32 -4.17
CA LYS A 95 18.30 4.73 -2.79
C LYS A 95 16.81 4.76 -2.49
N ASP A 96 15.99 4.59 -3.52
CA ASP A 96 14.55 4.79 -3.47
C ASP A 96 13.86 3.87 -4.47
N LEU A 97 12.91 3.08 -3.97
CA LEU A 97 12.15 2.10 -4.76
C LEU A 97 11.13 2.75 -5.71
N LEU A 98 10.82 4.04 -5.53
CA LEU A 98 9.95 4.83 -6.40
C LEU A 98 10.73 5.77 -7.32
N SER A 99 12.08 5.74 -7.27
CA SER A 99 12.88 6.57 -8.16
C SER A 99 12.64 6.19 -9.63
N LYS A 100 12.40 7.20 -10.46
CA LYS A 100 12.09 7.01 -11.89
C LYS A 100 13.14 6.17 -12.61
N ASP A 101 14.43 6.43 -12.36
CA ASP A 101 15.52 5.66 -12.96
C ASP A 101 15.47 4.16 -12.60
N PHE A 102 15.13 3.81 -11.35
CA PHE A 102 14.99 2.42 -10.95
C PHE A 102 13.78 1.76 -11.61
N VAL A 103 12.63 2.44 -11.58
CA VAL A 103 11.37 1.91 -12.11
C VAL A 103 11.43 1.74 -13.63
N ASP A 104 11.94 2.74 -14.35
CA ASP A 104 12.11 2.67 -15.81
C ASP A 104 13.00 1.47 -16.20
N LYS A 105 14.10 1.23 -15.46
CA LYS A 105 14.97 0.06 -15.71
C LYS A 105 14.30 -1.29 -15.44
N ILE A 106 13.25 -1.34 -14.63
CA ILE A 106 12.45 -2.55 -14.42
C ILE A 106 11.44 -2.71 -15.56
N ILE A 107 10.63 -1.68 -15.82
CA ILE A 107 9.54 -1.69 -16.81
C ILE A 107 10.08 -2.03 -18.21
N TYR A 108 11.20 -1.39 -18.60
CA TYR A 108 11.81 -1.57 -19.91
C TYR A 108 12.94 -2.61 -19.90
N SER A 109 12.85 -3.58 -18.99
CA SER A 109 13.81 -4.67 -18.92
C SER A 109 13.50 -5.79 -19.90
N ASP A 110 14.57 -6.45 -20.37
CA ASP A 110 14.47 -7.58 -21.31
C ASP A 110 13.57 -8.70 -20.74
N TYR A 111 13.57 -8.88 -19.41
CA TYR A 111 12.72 -9.84 -18.71
C TYR A 111 11.24 -9.47 -18.72
N VAL A 112 10.89 -8.22 -18.35
CA VAL A 112 9.50 -7.78 -18.17
C VAL A 112 8.73 -7.80 -19.48
N GLU A 113 9.38 -7.49 -20.61
CA GLU A 113 8.74 -7.53 -21.93
C GLU A 113 8.23 -8.93 -22.33
N GLN A 114 8.80 -9.98 -21.75
CA GLN A 114 8.46 -11.38 -22.06
C GLN A 114 7.84 -12.12 -20.87
N ALA A 115 7.73 -11.45 -19.71
CA ALA A 115 7.33 -12.09 -18.47
C ALA A 115 5.87 -12.55 -18.51
N ARG A 116 5.66 -13.84 -18.26
CA ARG A 116 4.35 -14.43 -17.96
C ARG A 116 4.45 -15.15 -16.62
N ILE A 117 3.93 -14.51 -15.58
CA ILE A 117 4.09 -15.00 -14.21
C ILE A 117 3.10 -16.14 -13.98
N ASN A 118 3.61 -17.34 -13.74
CA ASN A 118 2.78 -18.45 -13.32
C ASN A 118 2.51 -18.35 -11.82
N LEU A 119 1.33 -17.84 -11.46
CA LEU A 119 0.90 -17.63 -10.08
C LEU A 119 0.92 -18.91 -9.22
N LYS A 120 0.79 -20.10 -9.82
CA LYS A 120 0.89 -21.38 -9.10
C LYS A 120 2.30 -21.65 -8.55
N ASN A 121 3.31 -21.03 -9.13
CA ASN A 121 4.70 -21.15 -8.67
C ASN A 121 4.98 -20.23 -7.48
N ILE A 122 4.13 -19.24 -7.23
CA ILE A 122 4.24 -18.32 -6.10
C ILE A 122 3.70 -19.02 -4.85
N THR A 123 4.58 -19.75 -4.18
CA THR A 123 4.28 -20.54 -2.99
C THR A 123 5.21 -20.17 -1.85
N ILE A 124 4.72 -20.25 -0.60
CA ILE A 124 5.57 -20.10 0.59
C ILE A 124 6.18 -21.46 0.97
N LYS A 125 7.50 -21.47 1.19
CA LYS A 125 8.23 -22.60 1.76
C LYS A 125 9.20 -22.13 2.84
N ILE A 126 9.33 -22.88 3.92
CA ILE A 126 10.34 -22.61 4.95
C ILE A 126 11.43 -23.67 4.85
N GLU A 127 12.66 -23.25 4.52
CA GLU A 127 13.80 -24.15 4.35
C GLU A 127 15.08 -23.54 4.92
N LYS A 128 15.77 -24.29 5.81
CA LYS A 128 17.10 -23.94 6.34
C LYS A 128 17.19 -22.48 6.83
N GLY A 129 16.22 -22.04 7.64
CA GLY A 129 16.15 -20.66 8.17
C GLY A 129 15.81 -19.58 7.13
N ASN A 130 15.25 -19.95 5.96
CA ASN A 130 14.74 -19.00 4.98
C ASN A 130 13.24 -19.23 4.74
N MET A 131 12.49 -18.14 4.65
CA MET A 131 11.12 -18.15 4.10
C MET A 131 11.23 -17.78 2.63
N LEU A 132 10.74 -18.64 1.76
CA LEU A 132 10.88 -18.58 0.31
C LEU A 132 9.53 -18.27 -0.29
N ILE A 133 9.44 -17.24 -1.13
CA ILE A 133 8.25 -16.93 -1.92
C ILE A 133 8.58 -17.18 -3.38
N GLY A 134 8.12 -18.30 -3.91
CA GLY A 134 8.39 -18.75 -5.28
C GLY A 134 9.85 -19.12 -5.60
N GLY A 135 10.84 -18.69 -4.80
CA GLY A 135 12.25 -19.00 -5.06
C GLY A 135 13.24 -18.40 -4.06
N ARG A 136 14.54 -18.51 -4.37
CA ARG A 136 15.68 -18.12 -3.49
C ARG A 136 16.61 -17.05 -4.05
N GLU A 137 16.27 -16.50 -5.22
CA GLU A 137 17.15 -15.67 -6.04
C GLU A 137 17.52 -14.36 -5.33
N LEU A 138 16.53 -13.71 -4.72
CA LEU A 138 16.66 -12.38 -4.14
C LEU A 138 16.35 -12.41 -2.64
N THR A 139 17.01 -11.52 -1.88
CA THR A 139 16.67 -11.27 -0.48
C THR A 139 15.71 -10.11 -0.42
N ALA A 140 14.64 -10.22 0.37
CA ALA A 140 13.63 -9.19 0.44
C ALA A 140 14.13 -7.87 1.07
N PRO A 141 13.71 -6.70 0.56
CA PRO A 141 13.97 -5.42 1.20
C PRO A 141 13.28 -5.33 2.58
N GLN A 142 13.74 -4.43 3.44
CA GLN A 142 13.22 -4.26 4.80
C GLN A 142 11.74 -3.88 4.85
N ILE A 143 11.24 -3.15 3.85
CA ILE A 143 9.82 -2.76 3.80
C ILE A 143 8.88 -3.98 3.79
N LEU A 144 9.31 -5.12 3.24
CA LEU A 144 8.55 -6.37 3.23
C LEU A 144 8.79 -7.24 4.48
N LYS A 145 9.52 -6.71 5.45
CA LYS A 145 9.87 -7.37 6.72
C LYS A 145 9.31 -6.60 7.92
N VAL A 146 8.40 -5.66 7.69
CA VAL A 146 7.80 -4.80 8.70
C VAL A 146 7.04 -5.56 9.78
N ASP A 147 6.43 -6.70 9.41
CA ASP A 147 5.68 -7.55 10.33
C ASP A 147 6.58 -8.33 11.32
N ARG A 148 7.91 -8.29 11.16
CA ARG A 148 8.83 -8.89 12.15
C ARG A 148 8.70 -8.27 13.54
N TYR A 149 8.25 -7.01 13.60
CA TYR A 149 8.04 -6.29 14.85
C TYR A 149 6.61 -6.42 15.39
N THR A 150 5.69 -7.05 14.63
CA THR A 150 4.30 -7.30 15.05
C THR A 150 4.07 -8.74 15.54
N GLY A 151 5.10 -9.60 15.55
CA GLY A 151 5.07 -10.85 16.31
C GLY A 151 4.80 -12.10 15.50
N ILE A 152 5.54 -12.36 14.41
CA ILE A 152 5.77 -13.74 13.97
C ILE A 152 6.77 -14.40 14.95
N THR A 153 6.36 -14.51 16.21
CA THR A 153 6.88 -15.50 17.17
C THR A 153 5.84 -16.60 17.18
N SER A 154 6.03 -17.61 16.33
CA SER A 154 5.25 -18.84 16.41
C SER A 154 5.51 -19.47 17.78
N LEU A 155 4.46 -19.56 18.61
CA LEU A 155 4.47 -20.32 19.87
C LEU A 155 4.55 -21.84 19.60
N GLU A 156 4.34 -22.27 18.36
CA GLU A 156 4.24 -23.68 17.96
C GLU A 156 5.45 -24.20 17.18
N ASP A 157 6.33 -23.30 16.70
CA ASP A 157 7.61 -23.68 16.08
C ASP A 157 8.77 -23.48 17.07
N LYS A 158 9.68 -24.46 17.13
CA LYS A 158 10.94 -24.42 17.89
C LYS A 158 11.93 -23.33 17.42
N HIS A 159 11.49 -22.40 16.58
CA HIS A 159 12.27 -21.35 15.92
C HIS A 159 11.98 -19.96 16.51
N THR A 160 11.69 -19.88 17.81
CA THR A 160 11.28 -18.64 18.51
C THR A 160 12.34 -17.53 18.48
N ASN A 161 13.61 -17.84 18.14
CA ASN A 161 14.73 -16.90 18.08
C ASN A 161 15.49 -16.89 16.73
N ASP A 162 15.07 -17.69 15.73
CA ASP A 162 15.79 -17.76 14.46
C ASP A 162 15.34 -16.62 13.54
N THR A 163 16.28 -15.78 13.10
CA THR A 163 16.01 -14.74 12.12
C THR A 163 15.77 -15.37 10.74
N ILE A 164 14.52 -15.75 10.47
CA ILE A 164 14.13 -16.30 9.17
C ILE A 164 14.44 -15.26 8.09
N THR A 165 15.27 -15.60 7.11
CA THR A 165 15.59 -14.70 6.00
C THR A 165 14.54 -14.83 4.91
N LEU A 166 13.83 -13.74 4.62
CA LEU A 166 12.84 -13.71 3.54
C LEU A 166 13.56 -13.60 2.18
N ARG A 167 13.26 -14.54 1.29
CA ARG A 167 13.77 -14.61 -0.08
C ARG A 167 12.66 -14.88 -1.08
N PHE A 168 12.87 -14.49 -2.33
CA PHE A 168 11.88 -14.69 -3.38
C PHE A 168 12.51 -14.92 -4.75
N SER A 169 11.72 -15.49 -5.67
CA SER A 169 12.02 -15.51 -7.11
C SER A 169 11.89 -14.11 -7.72
N THR A 170 12.40 -13.96 -8.94
CA THR A 170 12.26 -12.72 -9.72
C THR A 170 10.80 -12.38 -9.99
N ASP A 171 9.97 -13.36 -10.36
CA ASP A 171 8.51 -13.17 -10.55
C ASP A 171 7.83 -12.63 -9.28
N ALA A 172 8.11 -13.25 -8.13
CA ALA A 172 7.57 -12.80 -6.86
C ALA A 172 8.05 -11.37 -6.52
N ALA A 173 9.31 -11.04 -6.82
CA ALA A 173 9.84 -9.69 -6.63
C ALA A 173 9.07 -8.64 -7.44
N LEU A 174 8.75 -8.95 -8.70
CA LEU A 174 8.03 -8.05 -9.60
C LEU A 174 6.57 -7.87 -9.16
N LEU A 175 5.89 -8.94 -8.73
CA LEU A 175 4.54 -8.84 -8.14
C LEU A 175 4.56 -8.01 -6.85
N LEU A 176 5.56 -8.18 -5.99
CA LEU A 176 5.70 -7.40 -4.76
C LEU A 176 5.90 -5.91 -5.06
N LEU A 177 6.74 -5.57 -6.04
CA LEU A 177 6.90 -4.16 -6.47
C LEU A 177 5.62 -3.60 -7.07
N LEU A 178 4.91 -4.37 -7.89
CA LEU A 178 3.61 -3.99 -8.42
C LEU A 178 2.61 -3.71 -7.29
N GLY A 179 2.57 -4.56 -6.26
CA GLY A 179 1.75 -4.36 -5.07
C GLY A 179 2.09 -3.08 -4.31
N ILE A 180 3.39 -2.81 -4.12
CA ILE A 180 3.87 -1.54 -3.52
C ILE A 180 3.41 -0.34 -4.35
N TYR A 181 3.57 -0.38 -5.67
CA TYR A 181 3.22 0.74 -6.55
C TYR A 181 1.71 0.99 -6.59
N SER A 182 0.94 -0.09 -6.59
CA SER A 182 -0.53 -0.04 -6.66
C SER A 182 -1.20 0.46 -5.37
N SER A 183 -0.59 0.21 -4.21
CA SER A 183 -1.15 0.56 -2.90
C SER A 183 -0.60 1.86 -2.29
N TYR A 184 0.52 2.38 -2.79
CA TYR A 184 1.18 3.55 -2.24
C TYR A 184 0.31 4.81 -2.32
N ILE A 185 0.13 5.49 -1.20
CA ILE A 185 -0.61 6.77 -1.12
C ILE A 185 0.36 7.94 -1.14
N ILE A 186 1.18 8.04 -0.08
CA ILE A 186 2.09 9.17 0.14
C ILE A 186 3.13 8.84 1.21
N PHE A 187 4.29 9.50 1.11
CA PHE A 187 5.23 9.68 2.20
C PHE A 187 5.11 11.10 2.75
N ASP A 188 4.56 11.24 3.95
CA ASP A 188 4.42 12.53 4.64
C ASP A 188 5.25 12.54 5.92
N ARG A 189 6.25 13.42 5.95
CA ARG A 189 7.24 13.61 7.03
C ARG A 189 8.03 12.34 7.35
N THR A 190 7.44 11.44 8.13
CA THR A 190 8.08 10.23 8.67
C THR A 190 7.27 8.98 8.33
N TYR A 191 6.02 9.14 7.89
CA TYR A 191 5.08 8.04 7.66
C TYR A 191 4.82 7.84 6.18
N ILE A 192 4.82 6.59 5.78
CA ILE A 192 4.43 6.09 4.47
C ILE A 192 3.08 5.42 4.65
N TYR A 193 2.14 5.77 3.79
CA TYR A 193 0.78 5.24 3.82
C TYR A 193 0.53 4.32 2.62
N PHE A 194 -0.07 3.15 2.88
CA PHE A 194 -0.49 2.20 1.87
C PHE A 194 -1.94 1.80 2.09
N LEU A 195 -2.72 1.67 1.01
CA LEU A 195 -4.11 1.22 1.07
C LEU A 195 -4.28 -0.08 0.30
N PHE A 196 -4.73 -1.11 1.00
CA PHE A 196 -4.99 -2.44 0.45
C PHE A 196 -6.49 -2.77 0.54
N LEU A 197 -6.96 -3.67 -0.31
CA LEU A 197 -8.25 -4.33 -0.09
C LEU A 197 -8.14 -5.25 1.12
N SER A 198 -9.20 -5.42 1.91
CA SER A 198 -9.12 -6.33 3.06
C SER A 198 -9.09 -7.81 2.63
N PRO A 199 -8.59 -8.73 3.48
CA PRO A 199 -8.53 -10.15 3.17
C PRO A 199 -9.86 -10.76 2.70
N GLU A 200 -10.99 -10.27 3.24
CA GLU A 200 -12.32 -10.72 2.86
C GLU A 200 -12.66 -10.34 1.41
N GLU A 201 -12.32 -9.12 0.99
CA GLU A 201 -12.52 -8.67 -0.39
C GLU A 201 -11.61 -9.43 -1.36
N ILE A 202 -10.34 -9.63 -0.98
CA ILE A 202 -9.37 -10.41 -1.77
C ILE A 202 -9.89 -11.83 -1.96
N SER A 203 -10.30 -12.49 -0.88
CA SER A 203 -10.84 -13.85 -0.92
C SER A 203 -12.11 -13.93 -1.76
N TYR A 204 -13.00 -12.94 -1.65
CA TYR A 204 -14.22 -12.87 -2.46
C TYR A 204 -13.87 -12.77 -3.95
N ILE A 205 -13.03 -11.80 -4.36
CA ILE A 205 -12.65 -11.57 -5.76
C ILE A 205 -11.98 -12.81 -6.37
N LEU A 206 -11.08 -13.47 -5.63
CA LEU A 206 -10.35 -14.65 -6.11
C LEU A 206 -11.20 -15.93 -6.17
N SER A 207 -12.34 -15.95 -5.47
CA SER A 207 -13.28 -17.08 -5.52
C SER A 207 -14.14 -17.10 -6.79
N LEU A 208 -14.27 -15.96 -7.47
CA LEU A 208 -15.13 -15.79 -8.64
C LEU A 208 -14.54 -16.40 -9.92
N PRO A 209 -15.38 -16.67 -10.95
CA PRO A 209 -14.91 -17.00 -12.28
C PRO A 209 -14.10 -15.85 -12.91
N LYS A 210 -13.10 -16.17 -13.75
CA LYS A 210 -12.15 -15.20 -14.32
C LYS A 210 -12.83 -13.97 -14.96
N GLN A 211 -13.91 -14.18 -15.73
CA GLN A 211 -14.63 -13.09 -16.41
C GLN A 211 -15.31 -12.13 -15.44
N GLU A 212 -15.86 -12.64 -14.34
CA GLU A 212 -16.47 -11.83 -13.29
C GLU A 212 -15.40 -11.12 -12.46
N THR A 213 -14.30 -11.82 -12.15
CA THR A 213 -13.12 -11.25 -11.49
C THR A 213 -12.58 -10.04 -12.25
N GLU A 214 -12.35 -10.15 -13.56
CA GLU A 214 -11.81 -9.04 -14.38
C GLU A 214 -12.69 -7.78 -14.29
N ARG A 215 -14.01 -7.92 -14.49
CA ARG A 215 -14.94 -6.80 -14.38
C ARG A 215 -14.98 -6.21 -12.95
N LEU A 216 -14.96 -7.07 -11.94
CA LEU A 216 -15.02 -6.65 -10.55
C LEU A 216 -13.75 -5.89 -10.13
N LEU A 217 -12.59 -6.34 -10.60
CA LEU A 217 -11.29 -5.70 -10.34
C LEU A 217 -11.27 -4.26 -10.84
N ASP A 218 -11.75 -4.01 -12.06
CA ASP A 218 -11.83 -2.65 -12.61
C ASP A 218 -12.63 -1.72 -11.70
N SER A 219 -13.81 -2.15 -11.27
CA SER A 219 -14.67 -1.36 -10.37
C SER A 219 -14.05 -1.16 -8.99
N TYR A 220 -13.48 -2.22 -8.39
CA TYR A 220 -12.86 -2.17 -7.06
C TYR A 220 -11.65 -1.25 -7.02
N PHE A 221 -10.76 -1.40 -8.00
CA PHE A 221 -9.61 -0.54 -8.10
C PHE A 221 -10.02 0.89 -8.38
N LEU A 222 -10.96 1.15 -9.29
CA LEU A 222 -11.47 2.50 -9.54
C LEU A 222 -11.97 3.21 -8.26
N ILE A 223 -12.70 2.49 -7.40
CA ILE A 223 -13.14 3.01 -6.10
C ILE A 223 -11.94 3.25 -5.17
N LYS A 224 -11.07 2.25 -5.02
CA LYS A 224 -9.86 2.36 -4.18
C LYS A 224 -8.98 3.52 -4.58
N ASP A 225 -8.82 3.73 -5.88
CA ASP A 225 -8.01 4.77 -6.48
C ASP A 225 -8.55 6.16 -6.15
N LYS A 226 -9.87 6.33 -6.22
CA LYS A 226 -10.55 7.55 -5.76
C LYS A 226 -10.44 7.72 -4.25
N THR A 227 -10.45 6.63 -3.48
CA THR A 227 -10.19 6.64 -2.04
C THR A 227 -8.76 7.10 -1.73
N ILE A 228 -7.74 6.58 -2.43
CA ILE A 228 -6.33 6.98 -2.28
C ILE A 228 -6.17 8.49 -2.42
N GLU A 229 -6.76 9.10 -3.45
CA GLU A 229 -6.67 10.55 -3.66
C GLU A 229 -7.31 11.34 -2.50
N LYS A 230 -8.45 10.89 -1.98
CA LYS A 230 -9.07 11.52 -0.79
C LYS A 230 -8.23 11.37 0.46
N ILE A 231 -7.73 10.17 0.75
CA ILE A 231 -6.87 9.92 1.92
C ILE A 231 -5.62 10.80 1.85
N LYS A 232 -4.99 10.88 0.67
CA LYS A 232 -3.80 11.70 0.41
C LYS A 232 -4.03 13.18 0.73
N GLU A 233 -5.19 13.74 0.41
CA GLU A 233 -5.53 15.13 0.76
C GLU A 233 -5.69 15.35 2.28
N ILE A 234 -6.26 14.36 2.98
CA ILE A 234 -6.53 14.42 4.41
C ILE A 234 -5.22 14.31 5.22
N VAL A 235 -4.42 13.28 4.93
CA VAL A 235 -3.17 13.01 5.67
C VAL A 235 -2.11 14.08 5.43
N ARG A 236 -2.20 14.83 4.31
CA ARG A 236 -1.37 16.02 4.06
C ARG A 236 -1.72 17.14 5.05
N GLY A 237 -1.08 17.13 6.21
CA GLY A 237 -1.09 18.24 7.16
C GLY A 237 -1.85 18.02 8.47
N LEU A 238 -2.51 16.87 8.67
CA LEU A 238 -3.09 16.48 9.96
C LEU A 238 -3.28 14.96 10.03
N ILE A 239 -3.02 14.36 11.20
CA ILE A 239 -3.35 12.95 11.46
C ILE A 239 -4.38 12.93 12.59
N ILE A 240 -5.66 12.95 12.23
CA ILE A 240 -6.76 12.60 13.13
C ILE A 240 -7.56 11.53 12.40
N ASN A 241 -7.55 10.31 12.94
CA ASN A 241 -8.20 9.15 12.30
C ASN A 241 -9.71 9.36 12.19
N GLU A 242 -10.33 10.01 13.17
CA GLU A 242 -11.74 10.38 13.16
C GLU A 242 -12.11 11.24 11.96
N LEU A 243 -11.25 12.18 11.57
CA LEU A 243 -11.48 13.02 10.40
C LEU A 243 -11.39 12.22 9.11
N LEU A 244 -10.42 11.29 9.02
CA LEU A 244 -10.29 10.39 7.89
C LEU A 244 -11.60 9.60 7.68
N PHE A 245 -12.12 8.99 8.74
CA PHE A 245 -13.37 8.24 8.68
C PHE A 245 -14.57 9.11 8.30
N LEU A 246 -14.66 10.32 8.87
CA LEU A 246 -15.74 11.25 8.57
C LEU A 246 -15.76 11.65 7.09
N GLU A 247 -14.62 12.06 6.55
CA GLU A 247 -14.52 12.48 5.15
C GLU A 247 -14.85 11.33 4.18
N LEU A 248 -14.38 10.12 4.49
CA LEU A 248 -14.70 8.95 3.67
C LEU A 248 -16.18 8.57 3.76
N ALA A 249 -16.78 8.61 4.96
CA ALA A 249 -18.20 8.30 5.16
C ALA A 249 -19.13 9.33 4.50
N LEU A 250 -18.75 10.60 4.51
CA LEU A 250 -19.51 11.71 3.93
C LEU A 250 -19.27 11.91 2.43
N SER A 251 -18.37 11.13 1.82
CA SER A 251 -17.95 11.34 0.44
C SER A 251 -19.01 10.88 -0.57
N ILE A 252 -19.83 11.83 -1.03
CA ILE A 252 -20.85 11.62 -2.08
C ILE A 252 -20.23 11.12 -3.40
N ASP A 253 -19.05 11.60 -3.77
CA ASP A 253 -18.35 11.12 -4.97
C ASP A 253 -18.08 9.60 -4.93
N LEU A 254 -17.70 9.09 -3.76
CA LEU A 254 -17.42 7.66 -3.57
C LEU A 254 -18.72 6.87 -3.58
N GLN A 255 -19.78 7.36 -2.92
CA GLN A 255 -21.09 6.72 -2.92
C GLN A 255 -21.69 6.66 -4.34
N THR A 256 -21.57 7.74 -5.11
CA THR A 256 -22.02 7.81 -6.51
C THR A 256 -21.24 6.84 -7.39
N LEU A 257 -19.93 6.77 -7.18
CA LEU A 257 -19.07 5.82 -7.87
C LEU A 257 -19.48 4.37 -7.55
N MET A 258 -19.65 4.04 -6.27
CA MET A 258 -20.13 2.73 -5.83
C MET A 258 -21.50 2.37 -6.40
N LEU A 259 -22.43 3.33 -6.47
CA LEU A 259 -23.74 3.12 -7.10
C LEU A 259 -23.61 2.81 -8.60
N ARG A 260 -22.78 3.57 -9.32
CA ARG A 260 -22.55 3.37 -10.75
C ARG A 260 -21.93 2.02 -11.05
N GLU A 261 -20.95 1.62 -10.23
CA GLU A 261 -20.24 0.35 -10.37
C GLU A 261 -21.00 -0.86 -9.79
N GLY A 262 -22.14 -0.62 -9.12
CA GLY A 262 -22.95 -1.69 -8.52
C GLY A 262 -22.31 -2.35 -7.29
N ILE A 263 -21.44 -1.63 -6.58
CA ILE A 263 -20.75 -2.11 -5.37
C ILE A 263 -21.50 -1.61 -4.13
N ASP A 264 -21.94 -2.52 -3.26
CA ASP A 264 -22.69 -2.16 -2.05
C ASP A 264 -21.76 -1.69 -0.91
N ARG A 265 -20.62 -2.37 -0.76
CA ARG A 265 -19.61 -2.13 0.27
C ARG A 265 -18.24 -2.48 -0.30
N ILE A 266 -17.22 -1.75 0.14
CA ILE A 266 -15.82 -2.14 -0.03
C ILE A 266 -15.07 -1.99 1.30
N SER A 267 -14.31 -3.02 1.65
CA SER A 267 -13.47 -3.08 2.85
C SER A 267 -11.98 -3.00 2.48
N MET A 268 -11.25 -2.14 3.19
CA MET A 268 -9.85 -1.83 2.91
C MET A 268 -9.07 -1.71 4.22
N ILE A 269 -7.74 -1.78 4.14
CA ILE A 269 -6.85 -1.58 5.28
C ILE A 269 -5.81 -0.54 4.92
N LEU A 270 -5.77 0.54 5.71
CA LEU A 270 -4.76 1.59 5.62
C LEU A 270 -3.61 1.28 6.57
N PHE A 271 -2.43 1.07 6.01
CA PHE A 271 -1.19 0.89 6.77
C PHE A 271 -0.47 2.22 6.89
N LYS A 272 -0.06 2.54 8.12
CA LYS A 272 0.85 3.66 8.43
C LYS A 272 2.18 3.08 8.88
N ILE A 273 3.21 3.27 8.07
CA ILE A 273 4.54 2.67 8.27
C ILE A 273 5.56 3.79 8.43
N ALA A 274 6.46 3.69 9.40
CA ALA A 274 7.57 4.63 9.53
C ALA A 274 8.91 3.93 9.26
N LYS A 275 9.87 4.68 8.73
CA LYS A 275 11.26 4.24 8.61
C LYS A 275 12.01 4.57 9.89
N GLU A 276 12.60 3.56 10.53
CA GLU A 276 13.37 3.71 11.76
C GLU A 276 14.78 3.15 11.57
N GLY A 277 15.74 4.06 11.32
CA GLY A 277 17.13 3.70 11.07
C GLY A 277 17.28 2.73 9.89
N ASN A 278 17.59 1.47 10.20
CA ASN A 278 17.84 0.41 9.21
C ASN A 278 16.64 -0.51 8.97
N THR A 279 15.44 -0.14 9.41
CA THR A 279 14.24 -0.94 9.26
C THR A 279 12.99 -0.08 9.07
N TYR A 280 11.84 -0.73 8.91
CA TYR A 280 10.53 -0.10 8.88
C TYR A 280 9.64 -0.74 9.95
N LYS A 281 8.70 0.04 10.49
CA LYS A 281 7.79 -0.40 11.53
C LYS A 281 6.36 0.02 11.19
N ILE A 282 5.41 -0.89 11.38
CA ILE A 282 3.99 -0.58 11.30
C ILE A 282 3.61 0.15 12.59
N TYR A 283 3.08 1.36 12.45
CA TYR A 283 2.58 2.17 13.55
C TYR A 283 1.08 1.94 13.77
N GLU A 284 0.33 1.92 12.68
CA GLU A 284 -1.12 1.75 12.71
C GLU A 284 -1.57 0.92 11.51
N GLN A 285 -2.58 0.09 11.73
CA GLN A 285 -3.39 -0.56 10.72
C GLN A 285 -4.84 -0.13 10.97
N LEU A 286 -5.43 0.58 10.02
CA LEU A 286 -6.77 1.14 10.15
C LEU A 286 -7.71 0.48 9.16
N PRO A 287 -8.71 -0.30 9.60
CA PRO A 287 -9.73 -0.83 8.72
C PRO A 287 -10.62 0.32 8.22
N ILE A 288 -10.81 0.41 6.91
CA ILE A 288 -11.64 1.41 6.24
C ILE A 288 -12.78 0.67 5.56
N MET A 289 -14.01 1.00 5.91
CA MET A 289 -15.19 0.50 5.24
C MET A 289 -15.96 1.63 4.59
N ILE A 290 -16.26 1.47 3.31
CA ILE A 290 -17.03 2.44 2.53
C ILE A 290 -18.30 1.74 2.06
N TYR A 291 -19.43 2.43 2.24
CA TYR A 291 -20.76 1.92 1.91
C TYR A 291 -21.37 2.79 0.82
N ARG A 292 -22.08 2.17 -0.12
CA ARG A 292 -22.89 2.88 -1.11
C ARG A 292 -23.96 3.74 -0.44
N GLU A 293 -24.68 3.17 0.53
CA GLU A 293 -25.61 3.90 1.40
C GLU A 293 -25.15 3.76 2.86
N PRO A 294 -24.52 4.79 3.45
CA PRO A 294 -24.07 4.73 4.82
C PRO A 294 -25.22 4.47 5.81
N PRO A 295 -25.03 3.59 6.83
CA PRO A 295 -26.09 3.25 7.77
C PRO A 295 -26.71 4.46 8.49
N PHE A 296 -25.91 5.48 8.80
CA PHE A 296 -26.36 6.68 9.49
C PHE A 296 -27.39 7.50 8.69
N TYR A 297 -27.49 7.31 7.36
CA TYR A 297 -28.52 7.97 6.55
C TYR A 297 -29.93 7.64 7.04
N ARG A 298 -30.15 6.42 7.56
CA ARG A 298 -31.46 6.02 8.11
C ARG A 298 -31.84 6.83 9.34
N VAL A 299 -30.86 7.18 10.17
CA VAL A 299 -31.05 8.01 11.35
C VAL A 299 -31.21 9.47 10.93
N LEU A 300 -30.34 9.94 10.04
CA LEU A 300 -30.31 11.31 9.54
C LEU A 300 -31.63 11.71 8.86
N LYS A 301 -32.25 10.80 8.09
CA LYS A 301 -33.59 10.99 7.47
C LYS A 301 -34.70 11.36 8.48
N LYS A 302 -34.53 11.07 9.77
CA LYS A 302 -35.48 11.46 10.83
C LYS A 302 -35.38 12.94 11.23
N TYR A 303 -34.22 13.55 10.99
CA TYR A 303 -33.89 14.91 11.47
C TYR A 303 -33.71 15.92 10.34
N VAL A 304 -33.35 15.48 9.13
CA VAL A 304 -33.18 16.36 7.97
C VAL A 304 -33.97 15.85 6.76
N ARG A 305 -34.50 16.79 5.97
CA ARG A 305 -35.27 16.48 4.76
C ARG A 305 -34.44 15.85 3.65
N ASP A 306 -33.18 16.27 3.53
CA ASP A 306 -32.25 15.81 2.50
C ASP A 306 -30.91 15.43 3.13
N PRO A 307 -30.70 14.14 3.46
CA PRO A 307 -29.46 13.63 4.04
C PRO A 307 -28.25 13.83 3.13
N ILE A 308 -28.42 13.78 1.81
CA ILE A 308 -27.32 13.90 0.84
C ILE A 308 -26.81 15.34 0.89
N LYS A 309 -27.71 16.32 0.74
CA LYS A 309 -27.37 17.74 0.83
C LYS A 309 -26.78 18.13 2.18
N PHE A 310 -27.23 17.50 3.27
CA PHE A 310 -26.60 17.66 4.59
C PHE A 310 -25.14 17.18 4.58
N CYS A 311 -24.88 15.98 4.05
CA CYS A 311 -23.52 15.42 3.98
C CYS A 311 -22.61 16.22 3.05
N GLU A 312 -23.12 16.73 1.93
CA GLU A 312 -22.39 17.62 1.02
C GLU A 312 -21.95 18.91 1.73
N ASN A 313 -22.86 19.55 2.47
CA ASN A 313 -22.54 20.77 3.22
C ASN A 313 -21.51 20.48 4.31
N LEU A 314 -21.65 19.35 5.00
CA LEU A 314 -20.73 18.96 6.07
C LEU A 314 -19.34 18.63 5.54
N SER A 315 -19.22 17.81 4.48
CA SER A 315 -17.94 17.52 3.82
C SER A 315 -17.29 18.80 3.28
N ARG A 316 -18.07 19.75 2.74
CA ARG A 316 -17.55 21.05 2.30
C ARG A 316 -16.91 21.86 3.44
N GLU A 317 -17.46 21.81 4.64
CA GLU A 317 -16.92 22.51 5.81
C GLU A 317 -15.74 21.78 6.47
N LEU A 318 -15.60 20.49 6.21
CA LEU A 318 -14.46 19.67 6.62
C LEU A 318 -13.30 19.72 5.62
N LEU A 319 -13.37 20.48 4.52
CA LEU A 319 -12.25 20.59 3.57
C LEU A 319 -10.95 21.14 4.19
N PRO A 320 -9.75 20.76 3.70
CA PRO A 320 -8.43 21.15 4.26
C PRO A 320 -8.21 22.64 4.52
N ASN A 321 -8.82 23.50 3.70
CA ASN A 321 -8.63 24.95 3.74
C ASN A 321 -9.68 25.68 4.58
N LYS A 322 -10.65 24.96 5.15
CA LYS A 322 -11.76 25.52 5.93
C LYS A 322 -11.40 25.72 7.40
N PRO A 323 -12.14 26.58 8.12
CA PRO A 323 -11.84 26.94 9.51
C PRO A 323 -11.69 25.72 10.44
N ILE A 324 -12.55 24.70 10.29
CA ILE A 324 -12.54 23.49 11.12
C ILE A 324 -11.18 22.79 11.04
N LEU A 325 -10.73 22.45 9.82
CA LEU A 325 -9.44 21.77 9.66
C LEU A 325 -8.25 22.66 9.94
N ARG A 326 -8.32 23.94 9.64
CA ARG A 326 -7.25 24.88 10.03
C ARG A 326 -7.07 24.94 11.55
N ALA A 327 -8.16 24.95 12.30
CA ALA A 327 -8.11 24.91 13.75
C ALA A 327 -7.54 23.58 14.28
N LEU A 328 -7.96 22.44 13.72
CA LEU A 328 -7.38 21.15 14.10
C LEU A 328 -5.88 21.07 13.75
N ARG A 329 -5.45 21.63 12.62
CA ARG A 329 -4.03 21.68 12.21
C ARG A 329 -3.17 22.50 13.17
N SER A 330 -3.78 23.50 13.82
CA SER A 330 -3.10 24.35 14.79
C SER A 330 -2.58 23.58 16.02
N PHE A 331 -3.11 22.39 16.34
CA PHE A 331 -2.57 21.54 17.43
C PHE A 331 -1.09 21.20 17.25
N SER A 332 -0.63 21.09 16.00
CA SER A 332 0.77 20.80 15.67
C SER A 332 1.64 22.06 15.54
N SER A 333 1.05 23.25 15.75
CA SER A 333 1.71 24.54 15.55
C SER A 333 2.03 25.21 16.89
N LYS A 334 3.04 26.08 16.91
CA LYS A 334 3.37 26.88 18.11
C LYS A 334 2.24 27.84 18.53
N ASN A 335 1.38 28.24 17.58
CA ASN A 335 0.26 29.17 17.80
C ASN A 335 -1.07 28.42 17.65
N LYS A 336 -1.36 27.51 18.58
CA LYS A 336 -2.63 26.78 18.64
C LYS A 336 -3.81 27.76 18.73
N PHE A 337 -4.86 27.52 17.96
CA PHE A 337 -6.08 28.32 18.01
C PHE A 337 -6.84 28.03 19.32
N THR A 338 -7.45 29.06 19.88
CA THR A 338 -8.21 28.99 21.14
C THR A 338 -9.40 28.05 21.05
N GLU A 339 -10.02 27.92 19.88
CA GLU A 339 -11.21 27.08 19.66
C GLU A 339 -10.87 25.62 19.33
N ALA A 340 -9.60 25.28 19.14
CA ALA A 340 -9.18 24.00 18.58
C ALA A 340 -9.67 22.80 19.42
N ASP A 341 -9.67 22.92 20.76
CA ASP A 341 -10.17 21.87 21.66
C ASP A 341 -11.68 21.63 21.53
N ASN A 342 -12.46 22.70 21.39
CA ASN A 342 -13.91 22.60 21.19
C ASN A 342 -14.23 21.98 19.82
N ILE A 343 -13.48 22.36 18.80
CA ILE A 343 -13.62 21.81 17.45
C ILE A 343 -13.27 20.32 17.44
N LEU A 344 -12.22 19.90 18.13
CA LEU A 344 -11.87 18.49 18.26
C LEU A 344 -13.01 17.69 18.89
N ARG A 345 -13.59 18.17 20.00
CA ARG A 345 -14.74 17.52 20.65
C ARG A 345 -15.95 17.44 19.72
N ALA A 346 -16.22 18.49 18.95
CA ALA A 346 -17.31 18.50 17.98
C ALA A 346 -17.09 17.45 16.86
N VAL A 347 -15.86 17.35 16.35
CA VAL A 347 -15.49 16.34 15.33
C VAL A 347 -15.58 14.93 15.90
N GLN A 348 -15.15 14.70 17.14
CA GLN A 348 -15.32 13.41 17.82
C GLN A 348 -16.80 13.06 18.03
N GLY A 349 -17.62 14.02 18.45
CA GLY A 349 -19.07 13.81 18.57
C GLY A 349 -19.73 13.48 17.24
N LEU A 350 -19.30 14.14 16.17
CA LEU A 350 -19.75 13.85 14.81
C LEU A 350 -19.31 12.47 14.33
N TYR A 351 -18.06 12.09 14.59
CA TYR A 351 -17.53 10.77 14.31
C TYR A 351 -18.35 9.69 15.04
N ASN A 352 -18.63 9.89 16.33
CA ASN A 352 -19.46 8.97 17.11
C ASN A 352 -20.90 8.87 16.61
N PHE A 353 -21.44 9.88 15.91
CA PHE A 353 -22.78 9.80 15.32
C PHE A 353 -22.79 9.11 13.95
N ILE A 354 -21.72 9.26 13.18
CA ILE A 354 -21.64 8.79 11.79
C ILE A 354 -21.09 7.36 11.71
N VAL A 355 -20.15 7.02 12.59
CA VAL A 355 -19.33 5.80 12.48
C VAL A 355 -19.67 4.77 13.56
N ILE A 356 -20.03 5.21 14.77
CA ILE A 356 -20.46 4.35 15.89
C ILE A 356 -21.99 4.30 15.91
#